data_AF-A0A2P4EQU9-F1
#
_entry.id   AF-A0A2P4EQU9-F1
#
_cell.length_a   1.000
_cell.length_b   1.000
_cell.length_c   1.000
_cell.angle_alpha   90.00
_cell.angle_beta   90.00
_cell.angle_gamma   90.00
#
_symmetry.space_group_name_H-M   'P 1'
#
loop_
_entity.id
_entity.type
_entity.pdbx_description
1 polymer ?
#
loop_
_entity_poly.entity_id
_entity_poly.type
_entity_poly.pdbx_seq_one_letter_code
_entity_poly.pdbx_strand_id
1 'polypeptide(L)'
;MAALLRSVFEGWHEEFETKEEALDCFAWGLSADCRLMIVTRGGRPHKWTVQRRESGEWFTDSTTGLLFFPYWCKRKVDYKQNAVINS
;
A
#
# COMPACT_ATOMS: atom_id res chain seq x y z
N MET A 1 4.14 4.04 17.45
CA MET A 1 5.17 3.07 17.03
C MET A 1 5.25 3.05 15.51
N ALA A 2 6.45 3.13 14.92
CA ALA A 2 6.60 3.01 13.47
C ALA A 2 6.68 1.53 13.07
N ALA A 3 5.66 1.02 12.40
CA ALA A 3 5.65 -0.34 11.88
C ALA A 3 6.26 -0.35 10.47
N LEU A 4 7.49 -0.84 10.33
CA LEU A 4 8.14 -1.05 9.03
C LEU A 4 7.57 -2.31 8.36
N LEU A 5 6.40 -2.20 7.74
CA LEU A 5 5.73 -3.32 7.04
C LEU A 5 6.28 -3.53 5.63
N ARG A 6 7.57 -3.82 5.53
CA ARG A 6 8.28 -3.99 4.25
C ARG A 6 7.75 -5.15 3.40
N SER A 7 7.16 -6.18 4.03
CA SER A 7 6.62 -7.36 3.34
C SER A 7 5.17 -7.22 2.88
N VAL A 8 4.38 -6.34 3.50
CA VAL A 8 2.96 -6.16 3.17
C VAL A 8 2.75 -4.97 2.24
N PHE A 9 3.46 -3.86 2.47
CA PHE A 9 3.20 -2.59 1.78
C PHE A 9 4.40 -1.94 1.06
N GLU A 10 5.48 -2.70 0.80
CA GLU A 10 6.65 -2.31 -0.03
C GLU A 10 7.03 -0.81 -0.07
N GLY A 11 7.53 -0.25 1.03
CA GLY A 11 8.01 1.13 1.08
C GLY A 11 6.94 2.17 1.44
N TRP A 12 5.72 1.73 1.74
CA TRP A 12 4.76 2.49 2.51
C TRP A 12 5.15 2.51 4.00
N HIS A 13 4.88 3.64 4.65
CA HIS A 13 5.17 3.88 6.06
C HIS A 13 4.01 4.66 6.68
N GLU A 14 3.56 4.22 7.85
CA GLU A 14 2.58 4.92 8.68
C GLU A 14 2.96 4.81 10.16
N GLU A 15 2.62 5.84 10.92
CA GLU A 15 2.83 5.90 12.36
C GLU A 15 1.51 5.65 13.07
N PHE A 16 1.50 4.71 14.01
CA PHE A 16 0.33 4.39 14.84
C PHE A 16 0.54 4.84 16.27
N GLU A 17 -0.52 5.27 16.94
CA GLU A 17 -0.45 5.69 18.34
C GLU A 17 -0.46 4.48 19.27
N THR A 18 -1.20 3.44 18.92
CA THR A 18 -1.34 2.21 19.71
C THR A 18 -0.82 0.97 18.99
N LYS A 19 -0.64 -0.12 19.77
CA LYS A 19 -0.25 -1.42 19.23
C LYS A 19 -1.41 -2.08 18.49
N GLU A 20 -2.62 -1.92 19.03
CA GLU A 20 -3.86 -2.48 18.52
C GLU A 20 -4.15 -1.93 17.12
N GLU A 21 -4.03 -0.61 16.92
CA GLU A 21 -4.14 0.03 15.60
C GLU A 21 -3.15 -0.55 14.59
N ALA A 22 -1.88 -0.75 15.00
CA ALA A 22 -0.87 -1.32 14.13
C ALA A 22 -1.19 -2.78 13.74
N LEU A 23 -1.74 -3.56 14.67
CA LEU A 23 -2.17 -4.94 14.43
C LEU A 23 -3.40 -5.01 13.53
N ASP A 24 -4.38 -4.14 13.73
CA ASP A 24 -5.58 -4.06 12.90
C ASP A 24 -5.22 -3.65 11.47
N CYS A 25 -4.34 -2.65 11.30
CA CYS A 25 -3.79 -2.28 10.00
C CYS A 25 -3.08 -3.46 9.33
N PHE A 26 -2.29 -4.21 10.10
CA PHE A 26 -1.57 -5.37 9.59
C PHE A 26 -2.52 -6.50 9.15
N ALA A 27 -3.51 -6.84 9.98
CA ALA A 27 -4.51 -7.86 9.65
C ALA A 27 -5.31 -7.44 8.40
N TRP A 28 -5.72 -6.18 8.33
CA TRP A 28 -6.40 -5.65 7.16
C TRP A 28 -5.53 -5.70 5.90
N GLY A 29 -4.25 -5.35 5.98
CA GLY A 29 -3.28 -5.46 4.87
C GLY A 29 -3.04 -6.88 4.34
N LEU A 30 -3.39 -7.89 5.13
CA LEU A 30 -3.33 -9.30 4.75
C LEU A 30 -4.66 -9.86 4.21
N SER A 31 -5.74 -9.07 4.29
CA SER A 31 -7.06 -9.41 3.79
C SER A 31 -7.24 -9.12 2.31
N ALA A 32 -8.23 -9.78 1.69
CA ALA A 32 -8.62 -9.50 0.32
C ALA A 32 -9.24 -8.11 0.12
N ASP A 33 -9.55 -7.37 1.19
CA ASP A 33 -10.13 -6.03 1.13
C ASP A 33 -9.08 -4.93 1.13
N CYS A 34 -7.79 -5.29 1.14
CA CYS A 34 -6.70 -4.36 0.99
C CYS A 34 -5.86 -4.69 -0.25
N ARG A 35 -5.48 -3.68 -1.01
CA ARG A 35 -4.45 -3.82 -2.04
C ARG A 35 -3.55 -2.60 -2.09
N LEU A 36 -2.31 -2.82 -2.52
CA LEU A 36 -1.34 -1.79 -2.79
C LEU A 36 -1.23 -1.55 -4.29
N MET A 37 -1.53 -0.34 -4.74
CA MET A 37 -1.22 0.12 -6.09
C MET A 37 0.19 0.72 -6.10
N ILE A 38 1.07 0.19 -6.94
CA ILE A 38 2.45 0.65 -7.11
C ILE A 38 2.58 1.30 -8.48
N VAL A 39 3.07 2.53 -8.52
CA VAL A 39 3.40 3.21 -9.77
C VAL A 39 4.91 3.22 -9.97
N THR A 40 5.33 2.71 -11.12
CA THR A 40 6.73 2.56 -11.51
C THR A 40 7.03 3.45 -12.71
N ARG A 41 8.21 4.10 -12.71
CA ARG A 41 8.77 4.80 -13.87
C ARG A 41 10.25 4.46 -14.02
N GLY A 42 10.68 4.15 -15.24
CA GLY A 42 12.08 3.80 -15.51
C GLY A 42 12.54 2.54 -14.74
N GLY A 43 11.60 1.63 -14.44
CA GLY A 43 11.86 0.43 -13.64
C GLY A 43 11.96 0.67 -12.13
N ARG A 44 11.75 1.91 -11.64
CA ARG A 44 11.79 2.23 -10.21
C ARG A 44 10.39 2.61 -9.68
N PRO A 45 9.91 1.97 -8.61
CA PRO A 45 8.68 2.39 -7.95
C PRO A 45 8.90 3.77 -7.31
N HIS A 46 7.87 4.63 -7.37
CA HIS A 46 7.95 6.00 -6.85
C HIS A 46 6.67 6.49 -6.19
N LYS A 47 5.56 5.77 -6.32
CA LYS A 47 4.29 6.12 -5.70
C LYS A 47 3.56 4.85 -5.28
N TRP A 48 3.06 4.86 -4.06
CA TRP A 48 2.37 3.76 -3.43
C TRP A 48 1.05 4.28 -2.89
N THR A 49 -0.03 3.63 -3.29
CA THR A 49 -1.38 3.99 -2.86
C THR A 49 -2.03 2.76 -2.26
N VAL A 50 -2.33 2.82 -0.97
CA VAL A 50 -3.13 1.80 -0.28
C VAL A 50 -4.58 2.01 -0.68
N GLN A 51 -5.25 0.93 -1.06
CA GLN A 51 -6.64 0.94 -1.43
C GLN A 51 -7.44 -0.05 -0.60
N ARG A 52 -8.62 0.40 -0.18
CA ARG A 52 -9.61 -0.39 0.54
C ARG A 52 -10.74 -0.81 -0.38
N ARG A 53 -11.24 -2.02 -0.19
CA ARG A 53 -12.41 -2.51 -0.89
C ARG A 53 -13.66 -2.25 -0.05
N GLU A 54 -14.64 -1.58 -0.64
CA GLU A 54 -15.95 -1.39 -0.03
C GLU A 54 -17.03 -1.58 -1.08
N SER A 55 -18.06 -2.37 -0.77
CA SER A 55 -19.18 -2.64 -1.69
C SER A 55 -18.73 -3.12 -3.09
N GLY A 56 -17.59 -3.82 -3.16
CA GLY A 56 -17.00 -4.33 -4.40
C GLY A 56 -16.12 -3.34 -5.15
N GLU A 57 -16.09 -2.07 -4.75
CA GLU A 57 -15.30 -1.00 -5.36
C GLU A 57 -14.02 -0.72 -4.58
N TRP A 58 -13.02 -0.11 -5.23
CA TRP A 58 -11.73 0.22 -4.63
C TRP A 58 -11.64 1.72 -4.37
N PHE A 59 -11.46 2.07 -3.10
CA PHE A 59 -11.27 3.44 -2.64
C PHE A 59 -9.81 3.67 -2.23
N THR A 60 -9.29 4.85 -2.51
CA THR A 60 -7.97 5.25 -2.01
C THR A 60 -8.07 5.54 -0.53
N ASP A 61 -7.24 4.87 0.25
CA ASP A 61 -7.13 5.06 1.68
C ASP A 61 -6.00 6.06 1.99
N SER A 62 -4.77 5.72 1.61
CA SER A 62 -3.60 6.58 1.76
C SER A 62 -2.68 6.54 0.55
N THR A 63 -1.82 7.55 0.41
CA THR A 63 -0.84 7.62 -0.69
C THR A 63 0.45 8.24 -0.21
N THR A 64 1.56 7.57 -0.51
CA THR A 64 2.91 8.11 -0.32
C THR A 64 3.70 8.04 -1.63
N GLY A 65 4.72 8.87 -1.77
CA GLY A 65 5.52 8.90 -2.97
C GLY A 65 6.82 9.68 -2.82
N LEU A 66 7.75 9.39 -3.72
CA LEU A 66 9.02 10.10 -3.81
C LEU A 66 8.82 11.42 -4.57
N LEU A 67 9.44 12.48 -4.08
CA LEU A 67 9.45 13.78 -4.76
C LEU A 67 10.36 13.78 -6.01
N PHE A 68 11.47 13.02 -5.94
CA PHE A 68 12.45 12.92 -7.03
C PHE A 68 12.36 11.55 -7.70
N PHE A 69 11.81 11.53 -8.92
CA PHE A 69 11.66 10.32 -9.72
C PHE A 69 11.79 10.65 -11.21
N PRO A 70 12.12 9.67 -12.07
CA PRO A 70 12.27 9.90 -13.51
C PRO A 70 10.90 10.07 -14.19
N TYR A 71 10.30 11.26 -14.05
CA TYR A 71 8.93 11.53 -14.52
C TYR A 71 8.77 11.36 -16.05
N TRP A 72 9.85 11.51 -16.80
CA TRP A 72 9.91 11.32 -18.26
C TRP A 72 9.88 9.85 -18.70
N CYS A 73 10.19 8.89 -17.83
CA CYS A 73 10.12 7.48 -18.19
C CYS A 73 8.66 6.98 -18.23
N LYS A 74 8.39 5.97 -19.06
CA LYS A 74 7.06 5.35 -19.20
C LYS A 74 6.50 4.91 -17.84
N ARG A 75 5.24 5.29 -17.58
CA ARG A 75 4.49 4.90 -16.38
C ARG A 75 4.01 3.45 -16.51
N LYS A 76 4.20 2.65 -15.46
CA LYS A 76 3.58 1.34 -15.25
C LYS A 76 2.85 1.33 -13.91
N VAL A 77 1.76 0.57 -13.84
CA VAL A 77 0.96 0.41 -12.63
C VAL A 77 0.82 -1.08 -12.37
N ASP A 78 1.17 -1.50 -11.17
CA ASP A 78 1.08 -2.88 -10.70
C ASP A 78 0.27 -2.89 -9.40
N TYR A 79 -0.46 -3.98 -9.15
CA TYR A 79 -1.23 -4.17 -7.93
C TYR A 79 -0.69 -5.36 -7.14
N LYS A 80 -0.51 -5.19 -5.84
CA LYS A 80 -0.20 -6.28 -4.90
C LYS A 80 -1.37 -6.42 -3.93
N GLN A 81 -1.84 -7.64 -3.76
CA GLN A 81 -2.97 -7.97 -2.91
C GLN A 81 -2.68 -9.27 -2.20
N ASN A 82 -2.88 -9.27 -0.88
CA ASN A 82 -2.84 -10.47 -0.08
C ASN A 82 -4.26 -11.01 0.06
N ALA A 83 -4.41 -12.32 0.11
CA ALA A 83 -5.69 -12.98 0.40
C ALA A 83 -5.44 -14.11 1.41
N VAL A 84 -4.70 -13.76 2.47
CA VAL A 84 -4.30 -14.72 3.52
C VAL A 84 -5.42 -14.84 4.55
N ILE A 85 -6.03 -13.70 4.89
CA ILE A 85 -7.16 -13.62 5.81
C ILE A 85 -8.42 -13.44 4.96
N ASN A 86 -9.32 -14.42 5.00
CA ASN A 86 -10.68 -14.28 4.51
C ASN A 86 -11.55 -13.90 5.71
N SER A 87 -12.11 -12.69 5.70
CA SER A 87 -13.16 -12.27 6.63
C SER A 87 -14.51 -12.82 6.24
#